data_AF-A0AAW2V4R5-F1
#
_entry.id   AF-A0AAW2V4R5-F1
#
_cell.length_a   1.000
_cell.length_b   1.000
_cell.length_c   1.000
_cell.angle_alpha   90.00
_cell.angle_beta   90.00
_cell.angle_gamma   90.00
#
_symmetry.space_group_name_H-M   'P 1'
#
loop_
_entity.id
_entity.type
_entity.pdbx_description
1 polymer ?
#
loop_
_entity_poly.entity_id
_entity_poly.type
_entity_poly.pdbx_seq_one_letter_code
_entity_poly.pdbx_strand_id
1 'polypeptide(L)'
;MQQSRRAVESYCRSRLIDAATDEEDKVTPVYKLEEICNLLRSSHESAVKEVSGFILKRLEHKSPVVKQKLLDDLKCLFGDQVKWCSRA
;
A
#
# COMPACT_ATOMS: atom_id res chain seq x y z
N MET A 1 11.76 -20.71 -14.33
CA MET A 1 10.52 -20.53 -13.52
C MET A 1 10.52 -19.24 -12.66
N GLN A 2 11.36 -18.22 -12.91
CA GLN A 2 11.31 -16.95 -12.15
C GLN A 2 10.15 -16.02 -12.55
N GLN A 3 9.70 -16.07 -13.81
CA GLN A 3 8.68 -15.15 -14.34
C GLN A 3 7.31 -15.35 -13.66
N SER A 4 6.92 -16.61 -13.42
CA SER A 4 5.68 -16.97 -12.73
C SER A 4 5.68 -16.53 -11.27
N ARG A 5 6.81 -16.64 -10.56
CA ARG A 5 6.93 -16.20 -9.16
C ARG A 5 6.78 -14.69 -9.03
N ARG A 6 7.45 -13.92 -9.88
CA ARG A 6 7.30 -12.45 -9.92
C ARG A 6 5.87 -12.01 -10.24
N ALA A 7 5.18 -12.71 -11.15
CA ALA A 7 3.79 -12.39 -11.49
C ALA A 7 2.84 -12.63 -10.30
N VAL A 8 3.03 -13.72 -9.55
CA VAL A 8 2.25 -14.01 -8.33
C VAL A 8 2.52 -12.98 -7.23
N GLU A 9 3.79 -12.59 -7.04
CA GLU A 9 4.16 -11.54 -6.08
C GLU A 9 3.53 -10.19 -6.43
N SER A 10 3.58 -9.80 -7.71
CA SER A 10 2.97 -8.56 -8.21
C SER A 10 1.45 -8.57 -8.03
N TYR A 11 0.80 -9.70 -8.33
CA TYR A 11 -0.64 -9.88 -8.11
C TYR A 11 -1.01 -9.80 -6.63
N CYS A 12 -0.24 -10.45 -5.75
CA CYS A 12 -0.46 -10.43 -4.31
C CYS A 12 -0.33 -9.00 -3.75
N ARG A 13 0.68 -8.24 -4.19
CA ARG A 13 0.86 -6.83 -3.84
C ARG A 13 -0.32 -5.96 -4.27
N SER A 14 -0.80 -6.13 -5.50
CA SER A 14 -1.98 -5.41 -5.97
C SER A 14 -3.20 -5.72 -5.10
N ARG A 15 -3.40 -7.00 -4.74
CA ARG A 15 -4.55 -7.41 -3.91
C ARG A 15 -4.49 -6.86 -2.49
N LEU A 16 -3.30 -6.69 -1.91
CA LEU A 16 -3.12 -6.07 -0.61
C LEU A 16 -3.53 -4.59 -0.62
N ILE A 17 -3.13 -3.85 -1.66
CA ILE A 17 -3.55 -2.45 -1.85
C ILE A 17 -5.06 -2.38 -2.05
N ASP A 18 -5.62 -3.25 -2.90
CA ASP A 18 -7.05 -3.29 -3.16
C ASP A 18 -7.87 -3.56 -1.89
N ALA A 19 -7.38 -4.45 -1.01
CA ALA A 19 -8.02 -4.79 0.26
C ALA A 19 -7.89 -3.71 1.35
N ALA A 20 -6.95 -2.78 1.19
CA ALA A 20 -6.84 -1.57 2.02
C ALA A 20 -7.74 -0.45 1.46
N THR A 21 -7.87 -0.35 0.13
CA THR A 21 -8.60 0.73 -0.55
C THR A 21 -10.03 0.34 -0.95
N ASP A 22 -10.68 -0.54 -0.18
CA ASP A 22 -12.02 -1.04 -0.51
C ASP A 22 -13.08 0.08 -0.40
N GLU A 23 -14.10 0.03 -1.27
CA GLU A 23 -15.17 1.03 -1.35
C GLU A 23 -16.14 1.00 -0.15
N GLU A 24 -16.10 -0.06 0.66
CA GLU A 24 -16.94 -0.16 1.86
C GLU A 24 -16.57 0.94 2.86
N ASP A 25 -17.56 1.62 3.45
CA ASP A 25 -17.35 2.71 4.43
C ASP A 25 -16.91 2.19 5.81
N LYS A 26 -15.87 1.37 5.83
CA LYS A 26 -15.22 0.87 7.04
C LYS A 26 -13.78 1.34 7.07
N VAL A 27 -13.32 1.74 8.25
CA VAL A 27 -11.94 2.17 8.48
C VAL A 27 -11.00 1.00 8.20
N THR A 28 -9.93 1.26 7.44
CA THR A 28 -8.88 0.27 7.19
C THR A 28 -8.19 -0.03 8.51
N PRO A 29 -8.16 -1.30 8.96
CA PRO A 29 -7.54 -1.61 10.21
C PRO A 29 -6.02 -1.50 10.10
N VAL A 30 -5.39 -0.93 11.13
CA VAL A 30 -3.96 -0.58 11.18
C VAL A 30 -3.04 -1.75 10.80
N TYR A 31 -3.38 -2.97 11.21
CA TYR A 31 -2.56 -4.16 10.91
C TYR A 31 -2.39 -4.43 9.40
N LYS A 32 -3.37 -4.07 8.56
CA LYS A 32 -3.24 -4.21 7.09
C LYS A 32 -2.25 -3.21 6.53
N LEU A 33 -2.20 -2.00 7.11
CA LEU A 33 -1.25 -0.96 6.74
C LEU A 33 0.17 -1.31 7.17
N GLU A 34 0.32 -1.86 8.38
CA GLU A 34 1.60 -2.38 8.86
C GLU A 34 2.12 -3.51 7.96
N GLU A 35 1.25 -4.39 7.47
CA GLU A 35 1.64 -5.46 6.54
C GLU A 35 2.19 -4.89 5.22
N ILE A 36 1.55 -3.86 4.67
CA ILE A 36 2.03 -3.15 3.48
C ILE A 36 3.37 -2.45 3.76
N CYS A 37 3.51 -1.79 4.91
CA CYS A 37 4.73 -1.13 5.36
C CYS A 37 5.90 -2.12 5.50
N ASN A 38 5.65 -3.28 6.11
CA ASN A 38 6.62 -4.34 6.30
C ASN A 38 7.04 -4.95 4.96
N LEU A 39 6.09 -5.16 4.04
CA LEU A 39 6.37 -5.64 2.70
C LEU A 39 7.22 -4.65 1.90
N LEU A 40 6.94 -3.35 2.01
CA LEU A 40 7.76 -2.31 1.38
C LEU A 40 9.18 -2.26 1.97
N ARG A 41 9.33 -2.44 3.29
CA ARG A 41 10.63 -2.42 3.99
C ARG A 41 11.48 -3.66 3.70
N SER A 42 10.85 -4.82 3.55
CA SER A 42 11.56 -6.08 3.25
C SER A 42 11.87 -6.25 1.75
N SER A 43 11.25 -5.44 0.89
CA SER A 43 11.37 -5.58 -0.56
C SER A 43 12.40 -4.63 -1.16
N HIS A 44 12.90 -5.00 -2.34
CA HIS A 44 13.83 -4.18 -3.13
C HIS A 44 13.12 -2.98 -3.79
N GLU A 45 13.87 -1.93 -4.15
CA GLU A 45 13.36 -0.70 -4.80
C GLU A 45 12.34 -0.95 -5.94
N SER A 46 12.55 -2.00 -6.73
CA SER A 46 11.65 -2.37 -7.83
C SER A 46 10.23 -2.67 -7.36
N ALA A 47 10.05 -3.25 -6.18
CA ALA A 47 8.74 -3.53 -5.60
C ALA A 47 8.06 -2.24 -5.10
N VAL A 48 8.84 -1.32 -4.55
CA VAL A 48 8.35 0.00 -4.11
C VAL A 48 7.80 0.79 -5.29
N LYS A 49 8.53 0.77 -6.43
CA LYS A 49 8.05 1.39 -7.69
C LYS A 49 6.72 0.77 -8.16
N GLU A 50 6.61 -0.54 -8.10
CA GLU A 50 5.38 -1.27 -8.48
C GLU A 50 4.19 -0.90 -7.58
N VAL A 51 4.39 -0.90 -6.26
CA VAL A 51 3.37 -0.51 -5.27
C VAL A 51 2.96 0.95 -5.44
N SER A 52 3.92 1.85 -5.67
CA SER A 52 3.62 3.26 -5.93
C SER A 52 2.77 3.45 -7.20
N GLY A 53 2.97 2.62 -8.23
CA GLY A 53 2.12 2.59 -9.42
C GLY A 53 0.69 2.15 -9.13
N PHE A 54 0.50 1.14 -8.26
CA PHE A 54 -0.83 0.71 -7.83
C PHE A 54 -1.56 1.79 -7.04
N ILE A 55 -0.85 2.47 -6.12
CA ILE A 55 -1.39 3.60 -5.34
C ILE A 55 -1.83 4.74 -6.26
N LEU A 56 -0.99 5.13 -7.24
CA LEU A 56 -1.34 6.19 -8.20
C LEU A 56 -2.57 5.82 -9.04
N LYS A 57 -2.67 4.57 -9.49
CA LYS A 57 -3.85 4.08 -10.22
C LYS A 57 -5.13 4.12 -9.37
N ARG A 58 -5.02 3.87 -8.06
CA ARG A 58 -6.14 3.97 -7.11
C ARG A 58 -6.55 5.42 -6.82
N LEU A 59 -5.64 6.38 -6.96
CA LEU A 59 -5.96 7.81 -6.84
C LEU A 59 -6.89 8.30 -7.97
N GLU A 60 -6.80 7.69 -9.17
CA GLU A 60 -7.66 7.97 -10.31
C GLU A 60 -9.06 7.31 -10.22
N HIS A 61 -9.37 6.63 -9.11
CA HIS A 61 -10.66 5.96 -8.93
C HIS A 61 -11.85 6.94 -8.95
N LYS A 62 -13.03 6.50 -9.43
CA LYS A 62 -14.22 7.37 -9.54
C LYS A 62 -14.80 7.76 -8.18
N SER A 63 -14.71 6.86 -7.19
CA SER A 63 -15.28 7.07 -5.86
C SER A 63 -14.39 7.97 -4.98
N PRO A 64 -14.94 9.04 -4.38
CA PRO A 64 -14.19 9.92 -3.48
C PRO A 64 -13.79 9.24 -2.17
N VAL A 65 -14.55 8.22 -1.73
CA VAL A 65 -14.27 7.45 -0.51
C VAL A 65 -12.93 6.73 -0.61
N VAL A 66 -12.67 6.11 -1.76
CA VAL A 66 -11.41 5.40 -2.05
C VAL A 66 -10.22 6.37 -2.04
N LYS A 67 -10.39 7.58 -2.58
CA LYS A 67 -9.33 8.60 -2.58
C LYS A 67 -9.00 9.06 -1.18
N GLN A 68 -10.01 9.29 -0.35
CA GLN A 68 -9.81 9.76 1.01
C GLN A 68 -9.15 8.68 1.88
N LYS A 69 -9.58 7.42 1.75
CA LYS A 69 -8.92 6.28 2.40
C LYS A 69 -7.47 6.14 2.00
N LEU A 70 -7.19 6.19 0.69
CA LEU A 70 -5.82 6.09 0.18
C LEU A 70 -4.92 7.19 0.76
N LEU A 71 -5.43 8.42 0.86
CA LEU A 71 -4.69 9.53 1.45
C LEU A 71 -4.45 9.36 2.96
N ASP A 72 -5.42 8.81 3.69
CA ASP A 72 -5.27 8.50 5.12
C ASP A 72 -4.26 7.36 5.34
N ASP A 73 -4.35 6.31 4.54
CA ASP A 73 -3.42 5.19 4.52
C ASP A 73 -1.99 5.67 4.20
N LEU A 74 -1.82 6.52 3.18
CA LEU A 74 -0.54 7.14 2.84
C LEU A 74 0.01 7.98 3.99
N LYS A 75 -0.84 8.78 4.63
CA LYS A 75 -0.43 9.59 5.79
C LYS A 75 0.04 8.70 6.94
N CYS A 76 -0.61 7.56 7.16
CA CYS A 76 -0.18 6.58 8.16
C CYS A 76 1.19 5.97 7.78
N LEU A 77 1.36 5.53 6.53
CA LEU A 77 2.61 4.95 6.02
C LEU A 77 3.80 5.93 6.16
N PHE A 78 3.63 7.20 5.79
CA PHE A 78 4.68 8.22 5.93
C PHE A 78 4.85 8.71 7.37
N GLY A 79 3.76 8.83 8.12
CA GLY A 79 3.77 9.27 9.52
C GLY A 79 4.55 8.31 10.42
N ASP A 80 4.45 7.00 10.17
CA ASP A 80 5.24 6.00 10.88
C ASP A 80 6.74 6.13 10.57
N GLN A 81 7.11 6.42 9.32
CA GLN A 81 8.51 6.69 8.94
C GLN A 81 9.06 7.96 9.62
N VAL A 82 8.25 9.01 9.78
CA VAL A 82 8.68 10.27 10.44
C VAL A 82 8.79 10.11 11.95
N LYS A 83 7.91 9.35 12.61
CA LYS A 83 8.04 9.01 14.04
C LYS A 83 9.33 8.22 14.33
N TRP A 84 9.79 7.42 13.38
CA TRP A 84 11.07 6.72 13.46
C TRP A 84 12.28 7.65 13.34
N CYS A 85 12.22 8.69 12.50
CA CYS A 85 13.31 9.68 12.37
C CYS A 85 13.52 10.52 13.66
N SER A 86 12.54 10.52 14.58
CA SER A 86 12.66 11.15 15.91
C SER A 86 13.06 10.17 17.03
N ARG A 87 13.29 8.89 16.71
CA ARG A 87 13.70 7.83 17.66
C ARG A 87 15.00 7.11 17.27
N ALA A 88 15.64 7.52 16.18
CA ALA A 88 16.97 7.07 15.77
C ALA A 88 18.05 8.05 16.25
#